data_AF-A0A7S1JTM2-F1
#
_entry.id   AF-A0A7S1JTM2-F1
#
_cell.length_a   1.000
_cell.length_b   1.000
_cell.length_c   1.000
_cell.angle_alpha   90.00
_cell.angle_beta   90.00
_cell.angle_gamma   90.00
#
_symmetry.space_group_name_H-M   'P 1'
#
loop_
_entity.id
_entity.type
_entity.pdbx_description
1 polymer ?
#
loop_
_entity_poly.entity_id
_entity_poly.type
_entity_poly.pdbx_seq_one_letter_code
_entity_poly.pdbx_strand_id
1 'polypeptide(L)'
;FWIKADDPLGASAVHGAAGFWGVFMAGLLNKETGGMPMQVAAQFIGLASVLAWSVCWSLAIWLPCKWMGIMRCPPEEEEIGQDVHLHGGSGYRYHMDALPGEVIETCSPRNLGVE
;
A
#
# COMPACT_ATOMS: atom_id res chain seq x y z
N PHE A 1 0.14 20.68 4.57
CA PHE A 1 0.34 20.92 6.01
C PHE A 1 -0.45 19.92 6.89
N TRP A 2 -0.74 18.68 6.48
CA TRP A 2 -1.51 17.77 7.35
C TRP A 2 -0.93 16.34 7.21
N ILE A 3 -0.41 15.81 8.31
CA ILE A 3 0.16 14.45 8.55
C ILE A 3 1.42 14.01 7.77
N LYS A 4 1.72 14.47 6.55
CA LYS A 4 2.93 14.05 5.78
C LYS A 4 3.16 12.51 5.77
N ALA A 5 2.08 11.73 5.74
CA ALA A 5 2.15 10.29 5.56
C ALA A 5 2.22 9.96 4.07
N ASP A 6 3.10 9.04 3.71
CA ASP A 6 3.26 8.55 2.34
C ASP A 6 2.42 7.28 2.16
N ASP A 7 1.24 7.44 1.55
CA ASP A 7 0.34 6.36 1.14
C ASP A 7 0.46 6.20 -0.37
N PRO A 8 1.37 5.34 -0.87
CA PRO A 8 1.83 5.37 -2.25
C PRO A 8 0.72 5.06 -3.27
N LEU A 9 -0.33 4.36 -2.84
CA LEU A 9 -1.47 3.98 -3.69
C LEU A 9 -2.74 4.77 -3.36
N GLY A 10 -2.69 5.68 -2.37
CA GLY A 10 -3.89 6.36 -1.86
C GLY A 10 -4.91 5.40 -1.25
N ALA A 11 -4.49 4.24 -0.76
CA ALA A 11 -5.37 3.19 -0.27
C ALA A 11 -6.22 3.64 0.92
N SER A 12 -5.66 4.46 1.80
CA SER A 12 -6.37 5.03 2.96
C SER A 12 -7.51 5.96 2.53
N ALA A 13 -7.31 6.77 1.49
CA ALA A 13 -8.32 7.67 0.95
C ALA A 13 -9.41 6.90 0.19
N VAL A 14 -9.00 6.05 -0.76
CA VAL A 14 -9.94 5.36 -1.66
C VAL A 14 -10.70 4.24 -0.94
N HIS A 15 -10.03 3.43 -0.13
CA HIS A 15 -10.69 2.29 0.52
C HIS A 15 -11.13 2.63 1.95
N GLY A 16 -10.28 3.31 2.73
CA GLY A 16 -10.62 3.69 4.10
C GLY A 16 -11.72 4.74 4.15
N ALA A 17 -11.48 5.94 3.61
CA ALA A 17 -12.42 7.05 3.70
C ALA A 17 -13.68 6.85 2.83
N ALA A 18 -13.54 6.38 1.59
CA ALA A 18 -14.72 6.10 0.76
C ALA A 18 -15.54 4.91 1.28
N GLY A 19 -14.88 3.89 1.85
CA GLY A 19 -15.56 2.77 2.51
C GLY A 19 -16.37 3.23 3.72
N PHE A 20 -15.78 4.07 4.59
CA PHE A 20 -16.49 4.72 5.69
C PHE A 20 -17.74 5.46 5.20
N TRP A 21 -17.57 6.29 4.16
CA TRP A 21 -18.67 7.08 3.60
C TRP A 21 -19.80 6.20 3.05
N GLY A 22 -19.44 5.12 2.37
CA GLY A 22 -20.40 4.14 1.85
C GLY A 22 -21.23 3.48 2.95
N VAL A 23 -20.59 3.02 4.02
CA VAL A 23 -21.28 2.39 5.17
C VAL A 23 -22.20 3.38 5.88
N PHE A 24 -21.73 4.62 6.08
CA PHE A 24 -22.55 5.69 6.66
C PHE A 24 -23.81 5.95 5.82
N MET A 25 -23.64 6.09 4.49
CA MET A 25 -24.76 6.34 3.58
C MET A 25 -25.70 5.14 3.45
N ALA A 26 -25.19 3.91 3.54
CA ALA A 26 -26.03 2.71 3.55
C ALA A 26 -26.98 2.67 4.76
N GLY A 27 -26.56 3.22 5.89
CA GLY A 27 -27.42 3.41 7.06
C GLY A 27 -28.47 4.48 6.83
N LEU A 28 -28.03 5.66 6.37
CA LEU A 28 -28.89 6.85 6.21
C LEU A 28 -29.93 6.69 5.10
N LEU A 29 -29.57 6.06 3.98
CA LEU A 29 -30.41 5.91 2.79
C LEU A 29 -31.04 4.52 2.69
N ASN A 30 -31.10 3.79 3.80
CA ASN A 30 -31.68 2.46 3.83
C ASN A 30 -33.17 2.51 3.45
N LYS A 31 -33.59 1.75 2.43
CA LYS A 31 -34.94 1.80 1.87
C LYS A 31 -36.02 1.18 2.76
N GLU A 32 -35.64 0.20 3.59
CA GLU A 32 -36.58 -0.52 4.45
C GLU A 32 -36.85 0.22 5.75
N THR A 33 -35.80 0.80 6.34
CA THR A 33 -35.85 1.50 7.63
C THR A 33 -35.93 3.02 7.49
N GLY A 34 -35.77 3.56 6.27
CA GLY A 34 -35.83 5.00 6.01
C GLY A 34 -34.74 5.83 6.72
N GLY A 35 -33.61 5.21 7.10
CA GLY A 35 -32.56 5.90 7.85
C GLY A 35 -32.84 6.08 9.34
N MET A 36 -33.70 5.23 9.92
CA MET A 36 -33.96 5.25 11.36
C MET A 36 -32.66 5.22 12.19
N PRO A 37 -32.59 5.91 13.34
CA PRO A 37 -31.38 6.02 14.15
C PRO A 37 -30.73 4.67 14.51
N MET A 38 -31.55 3.64 14.74
CA MET A 38 -31.06 2.29 15.05
C MET A 38 -30.34 1.63 13.88
N GLN A 39 -30.77 1.90 12.63
CA GLN A 39 -30.09 1.39 11.45
C GLN A 39 -28.72 2.04 11.28
N VAL A 40 -28.65 3.37 11.44
CA VAL A 40 -27.40 4.12 11.37
C VAL A 40 -26.45 3.66 12.48
N ALA A 41 -26.95 3.47 13.71
CA ALA A 41 -26.17 2.95 14.82
C ALA A 41 -25.60 1.56 14.54
N ALA A 42 -26.40 0.65 13.94
CA ALA A 42 -25.92 -0.67 13.55
C ALA A 42 -24.77 -0.60 12.52
N GLN A 43 -24.84 0.31 11.54
CA GLN A 43 -23.74 0.52 10.58
C GLN A 43 -22.47 1.02 11.26
N PHE A 44 -22.58 1.94 12.23
CA PHE A 44 -21.42 2.40 13.01
C PHE A 44 -20.80 1.31 13.87
N ILE A 45 -21.62 0.43 14.47
CA ILE A 45 -21.12 -0.73 15.22
C ILE A 45 -20.33 -1.64 14.26
N GLY A 46 -20.89 -1.97 13.10
CA GLY A 46 -20.22 -2.80 12.10
C GLY A 46 -18.91 -2.18 11.60
N LEU A 47 -18.92 -0.89 11.29
CA LEU A 47 -17.73 -0.13 10.92
C LEU A 47 -16.66 -0.18 12.02
N ALA A 48 -17.04 0.07 13.28
CA ALA A 48 -16.12 0.02 14.41
C ALA A 48 -15.56 -1.40 14.62
N SER A 49 -16.38 -2.44 14.43
CA SER A 49 -15.93 -3.84 14.48
C SER A 49 -14.89 -4.15 13.40
N VAL A 50 -15.12 -3.74 12.15
CA VAL A 50 -14.16 -3.93 11.05
C VAL A 50 -12.87 -3.15 11.31
N LEU A 51 -12.97 -1.87 11.70
CA LEU A 51 -11.80 -1.05 12.01
C LEU A 51 -10.98 -1.65 13.16
N ALA A 52 -11.63 -2.03 14.25
CA ALA A 52 -10.96 -2.64 15.40
C ALA A 52 -10.27 -3.95 15.00
N TRP A 53 -10.96 -4.83 14.27
CA TRP A 53 -10.39 -6.09 13.80
C TRP A 53 -9.17 -5.88 12.90
N SER A 54 -9.31 -5.04 11.88
CA SER A 54 -8.25 -4.75 10.92
C SER A 54 -7.05 -4.09 11.56
N VAL A 55 -7.25 -3.10 12.45
CA VAL A 55 -6.15 -2.41 13.16
C VAL A 55 -5.45 -3.36 14.12
N CYS A 56 -6.19 -4.12 14.93
CA CYS A 56 -5.60 -5.06 15.89
C CYS A 56 -4.69 -6.08 15.20
N TRP A 57 -5.18 -6.74 14.15
CA TRP A 57 -4.39 -7.73 13.43
C TRP A 57 -3.24 -7.12 12.63
N SER A 58 -3.46 -5.95 12.01
CA SER A 58 -2.38 -5.24 11.33
C SER A 58 -1.26 -4.86 12.31
N LEU A 59 -1.58 -4.32 13.48
CA LEU A 59 -0.58 -4.00 14.48
C LEU A 59 0.11 -5.26 15.03
N ALA A 60 -0.64 -6.32 15.28
CA ALA A 60 -0.09 -7.59 15.77
C ALA A 60 0.92 -8.22 14.79
N ILE A 61 0.69 -8.07 13.48
CA ILE A 61 1.60 -8.60 12.44
C ILE A 61 2.74 -7.61 12.16
N TRP A 62 2.43 -6.34 11.89
CA TRP A 62 3.41 -5.38 11.37
C TRP A 62 4.32 -4.77 12.44
N LEU A 63 3.88 -4.64 13.70
CA LEU A 63 4.76 -4.10 14.75
C LEU A 63 5.96 -5.00 15.04
N PRO A 64 5.82 -6.35 15.18
CA PRO A 64 6.97 -7.23 15.28
C PRO A 64 7.88 -7.15 14.05
N CYS A 65 7.32 -7.15 12.83
CA CYS A 65 8.12 -7.00 11.60
C CYS A 65 8.90 -5.69 11.58
N LYS A 66 8.30 -4.59 12.07
CA LYS A 66 8.99 -3.31 12.23
C LYS A 66 10.15 -3.40 13.23
N TRP A 67 9.95 -4.05 14.37
CA TRP A 67 11.01 -4.21 15.38
C TRP A 67 12.16 -5.10 14.91
N MET A 68 11.88 -6.09 14.06
CA MET A 68 12.91 -6.91 13.42
C MET A 68 13.62 -6.19 12.27
N GLY A 69 13.16 -4.99 11.86
CA GLY A 69 13.78 -4.21 10.80
C GLY A 69 13.53 -4.76 9.39
N ILE A 70 12.52 -5.60 9.18
CA ILE A 70 12.32 -6.33 7.90
C ILE A 70 11.28 -5.70 6.97
N MET A 71 10.74 -4.52 7.29
CA MET A 71 9.65 -3.91 6.50
C MET A 71 10.12 -3.00 5.36
N ARG A 72 11.36 -2.49 5.41
CA ARG A 72 11.87 -1.53 4.42
C ARG A 72 13.28 -1.93 4.01
N CYS A 73 13.58 -1.77 2.72
CA CYS A 73 14.93 -1.98 2.21
C CYS A 73 15.89 -0.88 2.71
N PRO A 74 17.21 -1.15 2.73
CA PRO A 74 18.23 -0.14 2.94
C PRO A 74 18.15 1.03 1.93
N PRO A 75 18.61 2.24 2.30
CA PRO A 75 18.57 3.41 1.42
C PRO A 75 19.25 3.20 0.07
N GLU A 76 20.36 2.46 0.03
CA GLU A 76 21.09 2.15 -1.20
C GLU A 76 20.28 1.28 -2.16
N GLU A 77 19.50 0.32 -1.63
CA GLU A 77 18.61 -0.52 -2.43
C GLU A 77 17.35 0.25 -2.88
N GLU A 78 16.87 1.17 -2.04
CA GLU A 78 15.74 2.05 -2.37
C GLU A 78 16.09 3.00 -3.52
N GLU A 79 17.31 3.55 -3.54
CA GLU A 79 17.78 4.48 -4.58
C GLU A 79 17.98 3.80 -5.95
N ILE A 80 18.52 2.58 -5.96
CA ILE A 80 18.72 1.79 -7.20
C ILE A 80 17.38 1.28 -7.76
N GLY A 81 16.41 1.01 -6.88
CA GLY A 81 15.08 0.51 -7.23
C GLY A 81 14.98 -1.02 -7.12
N GLN A 82 13.84 -1.49 -6.60
CA GLN A 82 13.65 -2.92 -6.29
C GLN A 82 13.65 -3.83 -7.52
N ASP A 83 13.26 -3.33 -8.70
CA ASP A 83 13.35 -4.09 -9.96
C ASP A 83 14.80 -4.50 -10.25
N VAL A 84 15.75 -3.56 -10.12
CA VAL A 84 17.16 -3.84 -10.39
C VAL A 84 17.75 -4.70 -9.27
N HIS A 85 17.45 -4.38 -8.00
CA HIS A 85 18.00 -5.11 -6.85
C HIS A 85 17.50 -6.56 -6.75
N LEU A 86 16.19 -6.81 -6.92
CA LEU A 86 15.57 -8.13 -6.74
C LEU A 86 15.43 -8.92 -8.04
N HIS A 87 15.38 -8.26 -9.20
CA HIS A 87 15.08 -8.88 -10.49
C HIS A 87 16.17 -8.69 -11.55
N GLY A 88 17.27 -7.98 -11.23
CA GLY A 88 18.44 -7.87 -12.09
C GLY A 88 18.21 -7.08 -13.38
N GLY A 89 17.18 -6.24 -13.43
CA GLY A 89 16.86 -5.46 -14.62
C GLY A 89 15.72 -4.47 -14.40
N SER A 90 15.43 -3.65 -15.41
CA SER A 90 14.30 -2.73 -15.37
C SER A 90 13.01 -3.43 -15.81
N GLY A 91 11.89 -3.16 -15.13
CA GLY A 91 10.54 -3.54 -15.60
C GLY A 91 10.15 -2.88 -16.93
N TYR A 92 10.88 -1.87 -17.39
CA TYR A 92 10.66 -1.18 -18.66
C TYR A 92 11.88 -1.32 -19.57
N ARG A 93 11.63 -1.65 -20.86
CA ARG A 93 12.69 -1.76 -21.87
C ARG A 93 13.40 -0.45 -22.20
N TYR A 94 12.89 0.69 -21.75
CA TYR A 94 13.36 2.02 -22.17
C TYR A 94 14.46 2.62 -21.28
N HIS A 95 14.79 2.01 -20.14
CA HIS A 95 15.72 2.61 -19.16
C HIS A 95 17.18 2.18 -19.27
N MET A 96 17.55 1.33 -20.24
CA MET A 96 18.94 0.91 -20.43
C MET A 96 19.80 1.97 -21.14
N ASP A 97 19.19 2.98 -21.75
CA ASP A 97 19.89 3.96 -22.61
C ASP A 97 20.03 5.36 -21.98
N ALA A 98 19.41 5.61 -20.81
CA ALA A 98 19.22 6.96 -20.27
C ALA A 98 20.11 7.34 -19.07
N LEU A 99 20.95 6.42 -18.57
CA LEU A 99 21.98 6.76 -17.58
C LEU A 99 23.29 7.13 -18.32
N PRO A 100 23.72 8.40 -18.29
CA PRO A 100 24.99 8.77 -18.90
C PRO A 100 26.12 8.24 -18.03
N GLY A 101 26.78 7.17 -18.49
CA GLY A 101 28.15 6.84 -18.08
C GLY A 101 28.35 5.65 -17.14
N GLU A 102 27.31 4.97 -16.67
CA GLU A 102 27.48 3.73 -15.93
C GLU A 102 26.34 2.77 -16.27
N VAL A 103 26.49 2.11 -17.43
CA VAL A 103 25.84 0.81 -17.61
C VAL A 103 26.36 -0.03 -16.46
N ILE A 104 25.48 -0.37 -15.51
CA ILE A 104 25.77 -1.41 -14.53
C ILE A 104 25.99 -2.68 -15.35
N GLU A 105 27.23 -2.89 -15.78
CA GLU A 105 27.66 -3.97 -16.67
C GLU A 105 27.30 -5.34 -16.08
N THR A 106 27.07 -5.42 -14.77
CA THR A 106 26.74 -6.67 -14.08
C THR A 106 25.35 -7.21 -14.39
N CYS A 107 24.42 -6.42 -14.95
CA CYS A 107 23.06 -6.87 -15.29
C CYS A 107 22.76 -6.89 -16.81
N SER A 108 23.79 -6.83 -17.66
CA SER A 108 23.62 -7.09 -19.09
C SER A 108 23.38 -8.58 -19.33
N PRO A 109 22.37 -9.00 -20.14
CA PRO A 109 22.15 -10.40 -20.51
C PRO A 109 23.41 -11.09 -21.06
N ARG A 110 24.28 -10.29 -21.71
CA ARG A 110 25.57 -10.70 -22.28
C ARG A 110 26.56 -11.23 -21.22
N ASN A 111 26.43 -10.79 -19.96
CA ASN A 111 27.29 -11.19 -18.84
C ASN A 111 26.68 -12.30 -17.97
N LEU A 112 25.40 -12.65 -18.18
CA LEU A 112 24.72 -13.76 -17.50
C LEU A 112 24.71 -15.05 -18.34
N GLY A 113 25.30 -15.04 -19.54
CA GLY A 113 25.36 -16.22 -20.43
C GLY A 113 23.99 -16.65 -20.96
N VAL A 114 23.01 -15.74 -20.95
CA VAL A 114 21.67 -15.97 -21.49
C VAL A 114 21.60 -15.25 -22.83
N GLU A 115 21.93 -15.97 -23.91
CA GLU A 115 21.60 -15.57 -25.28
C GLU A 115 20.09 -15.73 -25.56
#